data_AF-A0A8J6II21-F1
#
_entry.id   AF-A0A8J6II21-F1
#
_cell.length_a   1.000
_cell.length_b   1.000
_cell.length_c   1.000
_cell.angle_alpha   90.00
_cell.angle_beta   90.00
_cell.angle_gamma   90.00
#
_symmetry.space_group_name_H-M   'P 1'
#
loop_
_entity.id
_entity.type
_entity.pdbx_description
1 polymer ?
#
loop_
_entity_poly.entity_id
_entity_poly.type
_entity_poly.pdbx_seq_one_letter_code
_entity_poly.pdbx_strand_id
1 'polypeptide(L)'
;MLELWTVVHRVKAGLRRGNTLGAGPLDAALGVLDADSPAAPAVSPRAHDRARTALAGLIGDTGLAAVEQARRADGREVLVPYRMVLAADRLDPPGVEGRETLLKAVTGGPPTRTAYLLSMLATGRGPEAVAGLATLVAAHAKDNNWLHRHLGVLGGVPGPATFVDDDGAALRLRQLGPTTCGPTCAILLRMLLDPAYALWLTTGDHLEPERSGDGLPFEQRFRSQQHAVHEALTRRALGPAPWPRALGSPPWALAAFLNRFTGLTGAQFGWVPVDGDNPVQLRRCLDAVLRGVSAGVPVPVYIGRTVDRHVVLAIGSRGEAVVVYDPAAGAIVDVPLADWEAGRVGIAGWDHLESVVVPRLLAHQEFR
;
A
#
# COMPACT_ATOMS: atom_id res chain seq x y z
N MET A 1 -15.74 6.82 29.35
CA MET A 1 -16.01 6.45 27.93
C MET A 1 -16.80 7.52 27.19
N LEU A 2 -17.90 8.07 27.71
CA LEU A 2 -18.65 9.16 27.06
C LEU A 2 -17.77 10.39 26.74
N GLU A 3 -16.91 10.81 27.68
CA GLU A 3 -15.98 11.95 27.51
C GLU A 3 -15.06 11.82 26.28
N LEU A 4 -14.52 10.62 26.02
CA LEU A 4 -13.67 10.33 24.86
C LEU A 4 -14.46 10.36 23.54
N TRP A 5 -15.71 9.91 23.55
CA TRP A 5 -16.60 9.99 22.38
C TRP A 5 -16.99 11.43 22.03
N THR A 6 -17.18 12.28 23.04
CA THR A 6 -17.43 13.71 22.83
C THR A 6 -16.19 14.41 22.25
N VAL A 7 -14.98 13.96 22.58
CA VAL A 7 -13.73 14.43 21.95
C VAL A 7 -13.64 13.95 20.51
N VAL A 8 -13.91 12.67 20.22
CA VAL A 8 -13.94 12.15 18.84
C VAL A 8 -14.97 12.88 17.99
N HIS A 9 -16.19 13.10 18.50
CA HIS A 9 -17.21 13.86 17.80
C HIS A 9 -16.85 15.33 17.64
N ARG A 10 -16.25 16.00 18.65
CA ARG A 10 -15.79 17.39 18.52
C ARG A 10 -14.61 17.53 17.57
N VAL A 11 -13.70 16.56 17.54
CA VAL A 11 -12.58 16.52 16.59
C VAL A 11 -13.11 16.25 15.19
N LYS A 12 -14.00 15.26 14.98
CA LYS A 12 -14.64 14.99 13.68
C LYS A 12 -15.49 16.18 13.21
N ALA A 13 -16.24 16.84 14.10
CA ALA A 13 -17.06 18.02 13.80
C ALA A 13 -16.22 19.30 13.57
N GLY A 14 -15.13 19.48 14.32
CA GLY A 14 -14.17 20.57 14.13
C GLY A 14 -13.38 20.41 12.84
N LEU A 15 -13.00 19.17 12.48
CA LEU A 15 -12.33 18.83 11.22
C LEU A 15 -13.27 18.89 10.01
N ARG A 16 -14.56 18.60 10.17
CA ARG A 16 -15.59 18.89 9.15
C ARG A 16 -15.76 20.39 8.87
N ARG A 17 -15.44 21.26 9.83
CA ARG A 17 -15.63 22.73 9.74
C ARG A 17 -14.35 23.52 9.48
N GLY A 18 -13.16 22.90 9.50
CA GLY A 18 -11.91 23.67 9.52
C GLY A 18 -10.67 22.87 9.12
N ASN A 19 -9.96 23.44 8.17
CA ASN A 19 -8.82 22.98 7.38
C ASN A 19 -7.49 22.77 8.15
N THR A 20 -7.49 22.34 9.42
CA THR A 20 -6.31 22.53 10.30
C THR A 20 -5.47 21.29 10.64
N LEU A 21 -5.80 20.07 10.16
CA LEU A 21 -4.95 18.88 10.36
C LEU A 21 -4.65 18.08 9.08
N GLY A 22 -4.64 18.75 7.91
CA GLY A 22 -4.11 18.16 6.67
C GLY A 22 -5.15 17.53 5.73
N ALA A 23 -6.44 17.75 5.96
CA ALA A 23 -7.41 17.60 4.88
C ALA A 23 -7.14 18.75 3.90
N GLY A 24 -6.59 18.47 2.72
CA GLY A 24 -6.84 19.37 1.60
C GLY A 24 -8.35 19.39 1.29
N PRO A 25 -8.85 20.31 0.45
CA PRO A 25 -10.18 20.18 -0.12
C PRO A 25 -10.45 18.74 -0.59
N LEU A 26 -11.69 18.27 -0.50
CA LEU A 26 -12.10 16.94 -0.99
C LEU A 26 -11.54 16.68 -2.40
N ASP A 27 -11.55 17.70 -3.26
CA ASP A 27 -11.03 17.64 -4.63
C ASP A 27 -9.50 17.56 -4.71
N ALA A 28 -8.77 18.07 -3.71
CA ALA A 28 -7.33 17.94 -3.61
C ALA A 28 -6.92 16.55 -3.10
N ALA A 29 -7.70 15.93 -2.21
CA ALA A 29 -7.45 14.57 -1.71
C ALA A 29 -7.89 13.49 -2.71
N LEU A 30 -9.03 13.68 -3.38
CA LEU A 30 -9.56 12.75 -4.37
C LEU A 30 -9.00 12.96 -5.78
N GLY A 31 -8.45 14.15 -6.07
CA GLY A 31 -8.03 14.55 -7.41
C GLY A 31 -9.22 14.58 -8.36
N VAL A 32 -9.98 15.69 -8.39
CA VAL A 32 -11.14 15.96 -9.27
C VAL A 32 -11.75 14.70 -9.91
N LEU A 33 -12.48 13.94 -9.11
CA LEU A 33 -13.31 12.85 -9.63
C LEU A 33 -14.66 13.45 -10.01
N ASP A 34 -14.91 13.57 -11.31
CA ASP A 34 -16.25 13.82 -11.84
C ASP A 34 -17.11 12.56 -11.59
N ALA A 35 -18.27 12.73 -10.94
CA ALA A 35 -19.12 11.62 -10.53
C ALA A 35 -19.86 10.96 -11.71
N ASP A 36 -20.01 11.69 -12.82
CA ASP A 36 -20.72 11.21 -14.01
C ASP A 36 -19.76 10.62 -15.07
N SER A 37 -18.45 10.68 -14.81
CA SER A 37 -17.41 10.16 -15.69
C SER A 37 -16.76 8.91 -15.11
N PRO A 38 -16.44 7.88 -15.93
CA PRO A 38 -15.68 6.72 -15.44
C PRO A 38 -14.34 7.20 -14.87
N ALA A 39 -13.90 6.59 -13.76
CA ALA A 39 -12.63 6.94 -13.15
C ALA A 39 -11.51 6.83 -14.20
N ALA A 40 -10.96 7.99 -14.61
CA ALA A 40 -9.83 8.03 -15.53
C ALA A 40 -8.73 7.05 -15.09
N PRO A 41 -8.03 6.37 -16.00
CA PRO A 41 -6.98 5.44 -15.63
C PRO A 41 -5.91 6.15 -14.78
N ALA A 42 -5.30 5.41 -13.85
CA ALA A 42 -4.24 5.93 -12.99
C ALA A 42 -3.05 6.51 -13.77
N VAL A 43 -2.87 6.07 -15.02
CA VAL A 43 -1.80 6.47 -15.93
C VAL A 43 -2.41 6.83 -17.28
N SER A 44 -1.96 7.93 -17.89
CA SER A 44 -2.34 8.25 -19.28
C SER A 44 -1.62 7.34 -20.28
N PRO A 45 -2.22 7.00 -21.44
CA PRO A 45 -1.57 6.16 -22.45
C PRO A 45 -0.17 6.67 -22.83
N ARG A 46 -0.02 7.99 -23.02
CA ARG A 46 1.28 8.61 -23.32
C ARG A 46 2.33 8.42 -22.22
N ALA A 47 1.94 8.48 -20.95
CA ALA A 47 2.87 8.23 -19.84
C ALA A 47 3.28 6.76 -19.80
N HIS A 48 2.32 5.86 -20.02
CA HIS A 48 2.57 4.43 -20.09
C HIS A 48 3.51 4.07 -21.25
N ASP A 49 3.27 4.57 -22.46
CA ASP A 49 4.10 4.31 -23.64
C ASP A 49 5.54 4.80 -23.46
N ARG A 50 5.72 6.00 -22.87
CA ARG A 50 7.06 6.52 -22.54
C ARG A 50 7.79 5.62 -21.54
N ALA A 51 7.08 5.15 -20.51
CA ALA A 51 7.67 4.24 -19.53
C ALA A 51 8.06 2.90 -20.14
N ARG A 52 7.22 2.36 -21.04
CA ARG A 52 7.54 1.17 -21.82
C ARG A 52 8.81 1.36 -22.64
N THR A 53 8.92 2.45 -23.41
CA THR A 53 10.12 2.74 -24.21
C THR A 53 11.38 2.84 -23.34
N ALA A 54 11.30 3.52 -22.20
CA ALA A 54 12.43 3.68 -21.29
C ALA A 54 12.90 2.33 -20.71
N LEU A 55 11.97 1.49 -20.26
CA LEU A 55 12.29 0.18 -19.68
C LEU A 55 12.71 -0.83 -20.75
N ALA A 56 12.12 -0.79 -21.95
CA ALA A 56 12.56 -1.58 -23.09
C ALA A 56 14.01 -1.23 -23.50
N GLY A 57 14.41 0.04 -23.37
CA GLY A 57 15.80 0.44 -23.53
C GLY A 57 16.77 -0.21 -22.52
N LEU A 58 16.28 -0.64 -21.35
CA LEU A 58 17.06 -1.30 -20.31
C LEU A 58 17.07 -2.82 -20.45
N ILE A 59 15.93 -3.46 -20.69
CA ILE A 59 15.78 -4.93 -20.66
C ILE A 59 15.37 -5.57 -22.00
N GLY A 60 15.27 -4.76 -23.07
CA GLY A 60 14.77 -5.16 -24.38
C GLY A 60 13.24 -5.33 -24.42
N ASP A 61 12.65 -5.22 -25.61
CA ASP A 61 11.19 -5.35 -25.81
C ASP A 61 10.66 -6.72 -25.35
N THR A 62 11.37 -7.80 -25.71
CA THR A 62 10.99 -9.16 -25.31
C THR A 62 11.04 -9.33 -23.79
N GLY A 63 12.06 -8.75 -23.13
CA GLY A 63 12.20 -8.79 -21.68
C GLY A 63 11.07 -8.02 -20.99
N LEU A 64 10.75 -6.82 -21.49
CA LEU A 64 9.64 -6.02 -20.98
C LEU A 64 8.30 -6.74 -21.13
N ALA A 65 8.00 -7.30 -22.31
CA ALA A 65 6.76 -8.03 -22.55
C ALA A 65 6.61 -9.24 -21.61
N ALA A 66 7.70 -9.92 -21.28
CA ALA A 66 7.69 -11.03 -20.31
C ALA A 66 7.47 -10.54 -18.87
N VAL A 67 8.08 -9.40 -18.48
CA VAL A 67 7.87 -8.76 -17.17
C VAL A 67 6.41 -8.34 -16.99
N GLU A 68 5.81 -7.75 -18.01
CA GLU A 68 4.40 -7.34 -17.99
C GLU A 68 3.44 -8.51 -17.92
N GLN A 69 3.89 -9.74 -18.23
CA GLN A 69 3.13 -10.98 -18.07
C GLN A 69 3.35 -11.64 -16.70
N ALA A 70 4.28 -11.16 -15.87
CA ALA A 70 4.50 -11.72 -14.54
C ALA A 70 3.28 -11.44 -13.64
N ARG A 71 2.70 -12.51 -13.09
CA ARG A 71 1.51 -12.46 -12.22
C ARG A 71 1.81 -12.97 -10.83
N ARG A 72 1.17 -12.35 -9.83
CA ARG A 72 1.04 -12.85 -8.46
C ARG A 72 0.05 -14.04 -8.44
N ALA A 73 -0.02 -14.72 -7.30
CA ALA A 73 -0.90 -15.87 -7.09
C ALA A 73 -2.40 -15.58 -7.32
N ASP A 74 -2.84 -14.34 -7.12
CA ASP A 74 -4.22 -13.89 -7.40
C ASP A 74 -4.47 -13.40 -8.83
N GLY A 75 -3.49 -13.55 -9.72
CA GLY A 75 -3.59 -13.11 -11.11
C GLY A 75 -3.38 -11.61 -11.32
N ARG A 76 -2.99 -10.82 -10.31
CA ARG A 76 -2.58 -9.43 -10.50
C ARG A 76 -1.15 -9.32 -11.01
N GLU A 77 -0.85 -8.26 -11.73
CA GLU A 77 0.51 -7.95 -12.19
C GLU A 77 1.46 -7.73 -11.00
N VAL A 78 2.69 -8.22 -11.12
CA VAL A 78 3.75 -7.90 -10.15
C VAL A 78 4.18 -6.44 -10.27
N LEU A 79 4.25 -5.94 -11.51
CA LEU A 79 4.56 -4.56 -11.85
C LEU A 79 3.37 -3.94 -12.59
N VAL A 80 2.50 -3.24 -11.87
CA VAL A 80 1.34 -2.57 -12.45
C VAL A 80 1.75 -1.30 -13.25
N PRO A 81 0.91 -0.81 -14.18
CA PRO A 81 1.24 0.33 -15.05
C PRO A 81 1.75 1.57 -14.33
N TYR A 82 1.17 1.94 -13.20
CA TYR A 82 1.61 3.12 -12.44
C TYR A 82 3.00 2.94 -11.83
N ARG A 83 3.28 1.76 -11.27
CA ARG A 83 4.60 1.42 -10.73
C ARG A 83 5.65 1.35 -11.84
N MET A 84 5.26 0.91 -13.03
CA MET A 84 6.12 0.92 -14.21
C MET A 84 6.53 2.35 -14.61
N VAL A 85 5.57 3.30 -14.60
CA VAL A 85 5.88 4.72 -14.83
C VAL A 85 6.86 5.24 -13.77
N LEU A 86 6.60 4.97 -12.48
CA LEU A 86 7.53 5.36 -11.43
C LEU A 86 8.93 4.74 -11.58
N ALA A 87 9.02 3.48 -12.02
CA ALA A 87 10.31 2.85 -12.28
C ALA A 87 11.05 3.54 -13.42
N ALA A 88 10.37 3.81 -14.53
CA ALA A 88 10.93 4.52 -15.68
C ALA A 88 11.39 5.94 -15.32
N ASP A 89 10.59 6.68 -14.57
CA ASP A 89 10.91 8.03 -14.09
C ASP A 89 12.20 8.05 -13.23
N ARG A 90 12.53 6.93 -12.59
CA ARG A 90 13.74 6.77 -11.75
C ARG A 90 14.95 6.24 -12.53
N LEU A 91 14.83 6.00 -13.84
CA LEU A 91 15.95 5.71 -14.74
C LEU A 91 16.67 6.97 -15.25
N ASP A 92 16.05 8.13 -15.14
CA ASP A 92 16.61 9.41 -15.59
C ASP A 92 17.71 9.98 -14.67
N PRO A 93 17.57 9.96 -13.33
CA PRO A 93 18.59 10.47 -12.41
C PRO A 93 19.96 9.76 -12.31
N PRO A 94 20.09 8.42 -12.46
CA PRO A 94 21.23 7.66 -11.91
C PRO A 94 22.60 7.82 -12.61
N GLY A 95 22.79 8.76 -13.54
CA GLY A 95 24.05 8.90 -14.29
C GLY A 95 24.40 7.63 -15.09
N VAL A 96 25.63 7.53 -15.62
CA VAL A 96 26.05 6.36 -16.42
C VAL A 96 26.28 5.14 -15.51
N GLU A 97 27.05 5.30 -14.45
CA GLU A 97 27.40 4.22 -13.51
C GLU A 97 26.15 3.60 -12.87
N GLY A 98 25.20 4.41 -12.40
CA GLY A 98 23.97 3.89 -11.82
C GLY A 98 23.08 3.18 -12.85
N ARG A 99 23.11 3.58 -14.14
CA ARG A 99 22.43 2.82 -15.21
C ARG A 99 23.09 1.47 -15.47
N GLU A 100 24.42 1.39 -15.44
CA GLU A 100 25.14 0.12 -15.57
C GLU A 100 24.84 -0.82 -14.38
N THR A 101 24.82 -0.30 -13.15
CA THR A 101 24.40 -1.05 -11.96
C THR A 101 22.99 -1.61 -12.12
N LEU A 102 22.04 -0.78 -12.57
CA LEU A 102 20.66 -1.23 -12.83
C LEU A 102 20.62 -2.31 -13.91
N LEU A 103 21.26 -2.07 -15.06
CA LEU A 103 21.31 -3.00 -16.18
C LEU A 103 21.82 -4.37 -15.72
N LYS A 104 22.92 -4.41 -14.97
CA LYS A 104 23.49 -5.65 -14.42
C LYS A 104 22.54 -6.36 -13.45
N ALA A 105 21.78 -5.60 -12.66
CA ALA A 105 20.85 -6.17 -11.69
C ALA A 105 19.61 -6.81 -12.36
N VAL A 106 19.08 -6.18 -13.42
CA VAL A 106 17.79 -6.58 -14.02
C VAL A 106 17.90 -7.47 -15.25
N THR A 107 19.05 -7.50 -15.93
CA THR A 107 19.23 -8.21 -17.20
C THR A 107 19.48 -9.71 -17.00
N GLY A 108 18.93 -10.54 -17.89
CA GLY A 108 19.15 -11.99 -17.90
C GLY A 108 18.48 -12.78 -16.77
N GLY A 109 17.72 -12.10 -15.90
CA GLY A 109 16.94 -12.72 -14.84
C GLY A 109 15.57 -13.24 -15.31
N PRO A 110 14.95 -14.17 -14.58
CA PRO A 110 13.56 -14.57 -14.83
C PRO A 110 12.59 -13.38 -14.70
N PRO A 111 11.52 -13.31 -15.51
CA PRO A 111 10.63 -12.15 -15.58
C PRO A 111 10.03 -11.73 -14.22
N THR A 112 9.64 -12.69 -13.39
CA THR A 112 9.09 -12.42 -12.05
C THR A 112 10.08 -11.70 -11.14
N ARG A 113 11.35 -12.13 -11.14
CA ARG A 113 12.42 -11.47 -10.38
C ARG A 113 12.62 -10.06 -10.91
N THR A 114 12.74 -9.90 -12.22
CA THR A 114 12.92 -8.58 -12.84
C THR A 114 11.75 -7.65 -12.54
N ALA A 115 10.51 -8.14 -12.52
CA ALA A 115 9.34 -7.36 -12.13
C ALA A 115 9.44 -6.83 -10.68
N TYR A 116 9.90 -7.65 -9.73
CA TYR A 116 10.14 -7.20 -8.36
C TYR A 116 11.29 -6.18 -8.25
N LEU A 117 12.36 -6.35 -9.04
CA LEU A 117 13.47 -5.38 -9.08
C LEU A 117 13.03 -4.04 -9.67
N LEU A 118 12.16 -4.03 -10.68
CA LEU A 118 11.57 -2.79 -11.21
C LEU A 118 10.58 -2.18 -10.23
N SER A 119 9.80 -2.99 -9.50
CA SER A 119 8.96 -2.51 -8.40
C SER A 119 9.78 -1.88 -7.26
N MET A 120 10.99 -2.39 -7.02
CA MET A 120 11.97 -1.80 -6.10
C MET A 120 12.53 -0.47 -6.65
N LEU A 121 12.86 -0.39 -7.94
CA LEU A 121 13.28 0.87 -8.57
C LEU A 121 12.20 1.96 -8.42
N ALA A 122 10.93 1.58 -8.59
CA ALA A 122 9.79 2.47 -8.39
C ALA A 122 9.69 3.06 -6.97
N THR A 123 10.34 2.47 -5.95
CA THR A 123 10.37 3.04 -4.60
C THR A 123 11.36 4.20 -4.45
N GLY A 124 12.21 4.46 -5.44
CA GLY A 124 13.19 5.55 -5.40
C GLY A 124 14.40 5.32 -4.51
N ARG A 125 14.67 4.08 -4.10
CA ARG A 125 15.84 3.73 -3.27
C ARG A 125 17.18 3.71 -4.05
N GLY A 126 17.13 3.94 -5.37
CA GLY A 126 18.30 4.08 -6.24
C GLY A 126 18.90 2.76 -6.74
N PRO A 127 19.89 2.82 -7.66
CA PRO A 127 20.52 1.65 -8.29
C PRO A 127 21.11 0.63 -7.33
N GLU A 128 21.86 1.09 -6.32
CA GLU A 128 22.53 0.19 -5.36
C GLU A 128 21.56 -0.63 -4.54
N ALA A 129 20.40 -0.05 -4.16
CA ALA A 129 19.36 -0.79 -3.45
C ALA A 129 18.74 -1.88 -4.33
N VAL A 130 18.60 -1.63 -5.64
CA VAL A 130 18.11 -2.63 -6.60
C VAL A 130 19.14 -3.75 -6.78
N ALA A 131 20.43 -3.41 -6.90
CA ALA A 131 21.51 -4.40 -7.00
C ALA A 131 21.67 -5.23 -5.71
N GLY A 132 21.53 -4.59 -4.55
CA GLY A 132 21.52 -5.27 -3.25
C GLY A 132 20.36 -6.27 -3.14
N LEU A 133 19.15 -5.86 -3.51
CA LEU A 133 18.00 -6.76 -3.56
C LEU A 133 18.23 -7.92 -4.54
N ALA A 134 18.76 -7.61 -5.74
CA ALA A 134 19.07 -8.62 -6.75
C ALA A 134 20.06 -9.66 -6.22
N THR A 135 21.04 -9.25 -5.42
CA THR A 135 22.02 -10.13 -4.78
C THR A 135 21.36 -11.01 -3.73
N LEU A 136 20.57 -10.43 -2.81
CA LEU A 136 19.91 -11.18 -1.75
C LEU A 136 18.98 -12.28 -2.29
N VAL A 137 18.27 -12.01 -3.39
CA VAL A 137 17.30 -12.96 -3.96
C VAL A 137 17.91 -13.86 -5.06
N ALA A 138 19.22 -13.79 -5.29
CA ALA A 138 19.87 -14.51 -6.39
C ALA A 138 19.69 -16.03 -6.30
N ALA A 139 19.78 -16.60 -5.08
CA ALA A 139 19.57 -18.03 -4.83
C ALA A 139 18.15 -18.50 -5.18
N HIS A 140 17.17 -17.60 -5.08
CA HIS A 140 15.75 -17.87 -5.34
C HIS A 140 15.26 -17.29 -6.66
N ALA A 141 16.17 -16.88 -7.55
CA ALA A 141 15.82 -16.13 -8.75
C ALA A 141 14.79 -16.81 -9.68
N LYS A 142 14.76 -18.16 -9.67
CA LYS A 142 13.85 -19.00 -10.48
C LYS A 142 12.65 -19.52 -9.69
N ASP A 143 12.61 -19.29 -8.38
CA ASP A 143 11.52 -19.76 -7.52
C ASP A 143 10.47 -18.66 -7.37
N ASN A 144 9.49 -18.67 -8.28
CA ASN A 144 8.38 -17.71 -8.26
C ASN A 144 7.59 -17.79 -6.95
N ASN A 145 7.44 -18.99 -6.37
CA ASN A 145 6.68 -19.16 -5.14
C ASN A 145 7.39 -18.47 -3.97
N TRP A 146 8.70 -18.63 -3.87
CA TRP A 146 9.51 -17.93 -2.89
C TRP A 146 9.46 -16.41 -3.10
N LEU A 147 9.63 -15.92 -4.33
CA LEU A 147 9.56 -14.49 -4.62
C LEU A 147 8.18 -13.88 -4.25
N HIS A 148 7.08 -14.55 -4.60
CA HIS A 148 5.74 -14.09 -4.22
C HIS A 148 5.50 -14.10 -2.72
N ARG A 149 6.02 -15.12 -2.03
CA ARG A 149 5.90 -15.25 -0.57
C ARG A 149 6.65 -14.15 0.18
N HIS A 150 7.90 -13.85 -0.21
CA HIS A 150 8.78 -12.96 0.54
C HIS A 150 8.79 -11.50 0.05
N LEU A 151 8.57 -11.26 -1.24
CA LEU A 151 8.56 -9.91 -1.82
C LEU A 151 7.14 -9.42 -2.16
N GLY A 152 6.26 -10.37 -2.49
CA GLY A 152 4.88 -10.06 -2.83
C GLY A 152 4.05 -9.79 -1.58
N VAL A 153 4.02 -10.78 -0.68
CA VAL A 153 3.24 -10.85 0.56
C VAL A 153 1.74 -10.65 0.31
N LEU A 154 0.88 -11.35 1.05
CA LEU A 154 -0.57 -11.39 0.81
C LEU A 154 -0.88 -11.89 -0.62
N GLY A 155 -1.18 -13.19 -0.74
CA GLY A 155 -1.52 -13.81 -2.02
C GLY A 155 -2.71 -13.16 -2.74
N GLY A 156 -3.51 -12.32 -2.06
CA GLY A 156 -4.66 -11.57 -2.62
C GLY A 156 -5.87 -12.42 -2.99
N VAL A 157 -5.79 -13.71 -2.70
CA VAL A 157 -6.88 -14.68 -2.82
C VAL A 157 -7.75 -14.59 -1.56
N PRO A 158 -9.10 -14.57 -1.68
CA PRO A 158 -10.00 -14.56 -0.52
C PRO A 158 -9.74 -15.72 0.43
N GLY A 159 -9.93 -15.46 1.72
CA GLY A 159 -9.72 -16.41 2.79
C GLY A 159 -8.52 -16.03 3.68
N PRO A 160 -7.90 -17.02 4.33
CA PRO A 160 -6.84 -16.75 5.27
C PRO A 160 -5.59 -16.06 4.68
N ALA A 161 -5.33 -14.79 5.04
CA ALA A 161 -3.99 -14.19 4.90
C ALA A 161 -2.99 -14.83 5.91
N THR A 162 -2.34 -15.87 5.45
CA THR A 162 -1.32 -16.61 6.21
C THR A 162 0.01 -16.51 5.49
N PHE A 163 1.05 -16.17 6.24
CA PHE A 163 2.42 -16.33 5.79
C PHE A 163 2.93 -17.67 6.34
N VAL A 164 3.65 -18.43 5.52
CA VAL A 164 4.33 -19.65 5.94
C VAL A 164 5.81 -19.37 5.78
N ASP A 165 6.60 -19.48 6.85
CA ASP A 165 8.04 -19.28 6.77
C ASP A 165 8.74 -20.47 6.10
N ASP A 166 10.06 -20.37 5.94
CA ASP A 166 10.86 -21.38 5.24
C ASP A 166 10.94 -22.71 6.03
N ASP A 167 10.67 -22.69 7.34
CA ASP A 167 10.56 -23.87 8.20
C ASP A 167 9.14 -24.49 8.18
N GLY A 168 8.20 -23.86 7.47
CA GLY A 168 6.82 -24.32 7.34
C GLY A 168 5.88 -23.84 8.45
N ALA A 169 6.34 -22.97 9.35
CA ALA A 169 5.49 -22.41 10.39
C ALA A 169 4.54 -21.36 9.81
N ALA A 170 3.25 -21.56 10.06
CA ALA A 170 2.19 -20.71 9.55
C ALA A 170 1.84 -19.59 10.54
N LEU A 171 2.07 -18.34 10.14
CA LEU A 171 1.61 -17.15 10.84
C LEU A 171 0.38 -16.55 10.17
N ARG A 172 -0.74 -16.54 10.90
CA ARG A 172 -1.90 -15.74 10.54
C ARG A 172 -1.53 -14.26 10.71
N LEU A 173 -1.59 -13.49 9.62
CA LEU A 173 -1.28 -12.06 9.67
C LEU A 173 -2.45 -11.33 10.35
N ARG A 174 -2.46 -11.27 11.68
CA ARG A 174 -3.50 -10.57 12.46
C ARG A 174 -2.93 -9.36 13.17
N GLN A 175 -3.80 -8.40 13.43
CA GLN A 175 -3.49 -7.36 14.41
C GLN A 175 -3.22 -7.98 15.78
N LEU A 176 -2.27 -7.41 16.50
CA LEU A 176 -1.82 -7.88 17.81
C LEU A 176 -2.89 -7.70 18.89
N GLY A 177 -3.66 -6.62 18.80
CA GLY A 177 -4.71 -6.25 19.74
C GLY A 177 -5.76 -5.35 19.11
N PRO A 178 -6.88 -5.06 19.80
CA PRO A 178 -8.07 -4.42 19.23
C PRO A 178 -7.82 -3.02 18.63
N THR A 179 -6.71 -2.37 18.99
CA THR A 179 -6.36 -1.01 18.55
C THR A 179 -5.22 -0.96 17.54
N THR A 180 -4.79 -2.13 17.04
CA THR A 180 -3.63 -2.27 16.13
C THR A 180 -4.00 -2.62 14.69
N CYS A 181 -5.26 -2.45 14.29
CA CYS A 181 -5.70 -2.55 12.90
C CYS A 181 -4.95 -1.56 11.97
N GLY A 182 -4.91 -0.27 12.31
CA GLY A 182 -4.19 0.76 11.53
C GLY A 182 -2.68 0.51 11.36
N PRO A 183 -1.93 0.19 12.44
CA PRO A 183 -0.54 -0.21 12.36
C PRO A 183 -0.33 -1.41 11.43
N THR A 184 -1.20 -2.41 11.52
CA THR A 184 -1.13 -3.60 10.67
C THR A 184 -1.35 -3.25 9.20
N CYS A 185 -2.34 -2.41 8.88
CA CYS A 185 -2.57 -1.90 7.53
C CYS A 185 -1.35 -1.13 7.00
N ALA A 186 -0.72 -0.27 7.81
CA ALA A 186 0.46 0.48 7.41
C ALA A 186 1.68 -0.41 7.11
N ILE A 187 1.88 -1.47 7.91
CA ILE A 187 2.96 -2.44 7.70
C ILE A 187 2.72 -3.20 6.39
N LEU A 188 1.52 -3.73 6.18
CA LEU A 188 1.22 -4.51 4.98
C LEU A 188 1.21 -3.66 3.72
N LEU A 189 0.75 -2.41 3.79
CA LEU A 189 0.90 -1.45 2.70
C LEU A 189 2.38 -1.28 2.32
N ARG A 190 3.27 -1.14 3.30
CA ARG A 190 4.71 -1.04 3.03
C ARG A 190 5.28 -2.34 2.46
N MET A 191 4.90 -3.51 2.99
CA MET A 191 5.33 -4.79 2.44
C MET A 191 4.90 -4.98 0.98
N LEU A 192 3.68 -4.57 0.63
CA LEU A 192 3.18 -4.67 -0.74
C LEU A 192 3.89 -3.76 -1.74
N LEU A 193 4.44 -2.63 -1.27
CA LEU A 193 5.06 -1.60 -2.11
C LEU A 193 6.60 -1.64 -2.13
N ASP A 194 7.22 -2.20 -1.10
CA ASP A 194 8.67 -2.18 -0.90
C ASP A 194 9.21 -3.60 -0.72
N PRO A 195 9.72 -4.21 -1.81
CA PRO A 195 10.27 -5.56 -1.79
C PRO A 195 11.39 -5.76 -0.76
N ALA A 196 12.21 -4.74 -0.49
CA ALA A 196 13.27 -4.84 0.51
C ALA A 196 12.72 -4.84 1.94
N TYR A 197 11.68 -4.05 2.21
CA TYR A 197 11.00 -4.09 3.51
C TYR A 197 10.27 -5.42 3.72
N ALA A 198 9.64 -5.95 2.67
CA ALA A 198 8.99 -7.27 2.71
C ALA A 198 10.01 -8.40 2.96
N LEU A 199 11.14 -8.37 2.24
CA LEU A 199 12.23 -9.33 2.43
C LEU A 199 12.76 -9.30 3.86
N TRP A 200 13.12 -8.11 4.36
CA TRP A 200 13.61 -7.97 5.74
C TRP A 200 12.59 -8.47 6.75
N LEU A 201 11.32 -8.11 6.60
CA LEU A 201 10.33 -8.53 7.57
C LEU A 201 10.18 -10.06 7.56
N THR A 202 10.15 -10.68 6.38
CA THR A 202 9.88 -12.12 6.25
C THR A 202 11.10 -13.00 6.55
N THR A 203 12.31 -12.58 6.18
CA THR A 203 13.55 -13.38 6.29
C THR A 203 14.53 -12.88 7.35
N GLY A 204 14.52 -11.57 7.63
CA GLY A 204 15.55 -10.91 8.43
C GLY A 204 16.72 -10.36 7.59
N ASP A 205 16.76 -10.64 6.28
CA ASP A 205 17.79 -10.12 5.38
C ASP A 205 17.56 -8.65 5.05
N HIS A 206 18.60 -7.85 5.17
CA HIS A 206 18.55 -6.40 4.96
C HIS A 206 19.51 -5.99 3.85
N LEU A 207 19.17 -4.89 3.14
CA LEU A 207 20.09 -4.28 2.16
C LEU A 207 21.38 -3.73 2.79
N GLU A 208 21.39 -3.58 4.11
CA GLU A 208 22.53 -3.16 4.92
C GLU A 208 22.99 -4.43 5.66
N PRO A 209 24.05 -5.12 5.19
CA PRO A 209 24.43 -6.45 5.69
C PRO A 209 24.61 -6.52 7.20
N GLU A 210 25.10 -5.46 7.83
CA GLU A 210 25.29 -5.32 9.27
C GLU A 210 23.98 -5.33 10.08
N ARG A 211 22.83 -5.14 9.42
CA ARG A 211 21.50 -5.24 10.02
C ARG A 211 20.78 -6.53 9.65
N SER A 212 21.40 -7.39 8.85
CA SER A 212 20.85 -8.70 8.49
C SER A 212 21.03 -9.70 9.63
N GLY A 213 20.25 -10.78 9.61
CA GLY A 213 20.43 -11.87 10.56
C GLY A 213 20.14 -11.47 12.01
N ASP A 214 19.09 -10.68 12.24
CA ASP A 214 18.64 -10.30 13.58
C ASP A 214 18.25 -11.50 14.48
N GLY A 215 18.21 -12.71 13.91
CA GLY A 215 17.93 -13.97 14.59
C GLY A 215 16.48 -14.10 15.05
N LEU A 216 15.62 -13.15 14.70
CA LEU A 216 14.23 -13.14 15.11
C LEU A 216 13.38 -13.93 14.09
N PRO A 217 12.31 -14.61 14.51
CA PRO A 217 11.33 -15.12 13.58
C PRO A 217 10.49 -13.98 12.99
N PHE A 218 9.89 -14.22 11.82
CA PHE A 218 8.98 -13.26 11.18
C PHE A 218 7.89 -12.75 12.12
N GLU A 219 7.30 -13.63 12.92
CA GLU A 219 6.25 -13.26 13.88
C GLU A 219 6.73 -12.17 14.86
N GLN A 220 7.94 -12.29 15.39
CA GLN A 220 8.47 -11.33 16.35
C GLN A 220 8.79 -9.99 15.70
N ARG A 221 9.35 -10.00 14.48
CA ARG A 221 9.53 -8.76 13.69
C ARG A 221 8.19 -8.10 13.39
N PHE A 222 7.19 -8.87 12.96
CA PHE A 222 5.86 -8.37 12.64
C PHE A 222 5.16 -7.73 13.86
N ARG A 223 5.17 -8.42 15.02
CA ARG A 223 4.64 -7.89 16.29
C ARG A 223 5.39 -6.62 16.73
N SER A 224 6.71 -6.61 16.64
CA SER A 224 7.53 -5.45 16.99
C SER A 224 7.22 -4.23 16.11
N GLN A 225 7.03 -4.44 14.80
CA GLN A 225 6.60 -3.39 13.89
C GLN A 225 5.20 -2.86 14.24
N GLN A 226 4.25 -3.74 14.60
CA GLN A 226 2.91 -3.29 15.01
C GLN A 226 2.99 -2.36 16.23
N HIS A 227 3.82 -2.68 17.22
CA HIS A 227 4.05 -1.79 18.37
C HIS A 227 4.69 -0.46 17.97
N ALA A 228 5.77 -0.49 17.19
CA ALA A 228 6.52 0.70 16.79
C ALA A 228 5.66 1.65 15.95
N VAL A 229 4.88 1.10 15.00
CA VAL A 229 3.97 1.87 14.16
C VAL A 229 2.80 2.41 14.98
N HIS A 230 2.21 1.62 15.88
CA HIS A 230 1.16 2.12 16.78
C HIS A 230 1.63 3.28 17.65
N GLU A 231 2.85 3.21 18.17
CA GLU A 231 3.43 4.30 18.92
C GLU A 231 3.63 5.54 18.04
N ALA A 232 4.19 5.37 16.84
CA ALA A 232 4.36 6.47 15.89
C ALA A 232 3.05 7.16 15.51
N LEU A 233 1.98 6.39 15.31
CA LEU A 233 0.64 6.89 14.96
C LEU A 233 -0.04 7.63 16.11
N THR A 234 0.28 7.31 17.36
CA THR A 234 -0.40 7.87 18.53
C THR A 234 0.38 8.98 19.21
N ARG A 235 1.72 9.02 19.12
CA ARG A 235 2.57 9.93 19.90
C ARG A 235 2.29 11.43 19.67
N ARG A 236 1.96 11.82 18.43
CA ARG A 236 1.79 13.22 18.00
C ARG A 236 0.58 13.42 17.09
N ALA A 237 -0.50 12.72 17.39
CA ALA A 237 -1.70 12.71 16.57
C ALA A 237 -2.64 13.90 16.86
N LEU A 238 -2.42 14.68 17.92
CA LEU A 238 -3.14 15.92 18.21
C LEU A 238 -2.15 17.10 18.23
N GLY A 239 -1.38 17.25 17.15
CA GLY A 239 -0.24 18.18 17.10
C GLY A 239 0.92 17.66 17.96
N PRO A 240 1.44 18.43 18.95
CA PRO A 240 2.48 17.93 19.84
C PRO A 240 1.96 16.89 20.85
N ALA A 241 0.64 16.78 21.04
CA ALA A 241 0.01 15.91 22.04
C ALA A 241 -0.31 14.50 21.52
N PRO A 242 -0.32 13.48 22.39
CA PRO A 242 -0.63 12.11 22.02
C PRO A 242 -2.14 11.89 21.83
N TRP A 243 -2.49 10.96 20.96
CA TRP A 243 -3.80 10.36 20.84
C TRP A 243 -3.96 9.21 21.83
N PRO A 244 -5.12 9.07 22.50
CA PRO A 244 -5.38 7.93 23.39
C PRO A 244 -5.27 6.60 22.62
N ARG A 245 -4.27 5.78 22.96
CA ARG A 245 -4.00 4.49 22.27
C ARG A 245 -5.18 3.51 22.31
N ALA A 246 -6.07 3.66 23.29
CA ALA A 246 -7.30 2.88 23.42
C ALA A 246 -8.32 3.15 22.29
N LEU A 247 -8.17 4.26 21.55
CA LEU A 247 -9.04 4.63 20.43
C LEU A 247 -8.49 4.19 19.07
N GLY A 248 -7.42 3.39 19.04
CA GLY A 248 -6.83 2.93 17.79
C GLY A 248 -6.04 4.01 17.07
N SER A 249 -5.98 3.90 15.75
CA SER A 249 -5.24 4.83 14.90
C SER A 249 -6.17 5.85 14.26
N PRO A 250 -5.97 7.16 14.50
CA PRO A 250 -6.78 8.16 13.85
C PRO A 250 -6.39 8.29 12.36
N PRO A 251 -7.36 8.51 11.45
CA PRO A 251 -7.13 8.44 10.01
C PRO A 251 -6.16 9.51 9.48
N TRP A 252 -6.17 10.72 10.03
CA TRP A 252 -5.21 11.78 9.64
C TRP A 252 -3.77 11.45 10.05
N ALA A 253 -3.57 10.81 11.21
CA ALA A 253 -2.24 10.38 11.65
C ALA A 253 -1.72 9.23 10.79
N LEU A 254 -2.62 8.33 10.35
CA LEU A 254 -2.26 7.30 9.38
C LEU A 254 -1.85 7.91 8.05
N ALA A 255 -2.61 8.86 7.51
CA ALA A 255 -2.24 9.60 6.29
C ALA A 255 -0.87 10.29 6.44
N ALA A 256 -0.65 11.02 7.54
CA ALA A 256 0.62 11.69 7.83
C ALA A 256 1.79 10.70 7.96
N PHE A 257 1.58 9.55 8.60
CA PHE A 257 2.58 8.49 8.71
C PHE A 257 2.97 7.93 7.34
N LEU A 258 1.98 7.66 6.48
CA LEU A 258 2.18 7.15 5.12
C LEU A 258 2.92 8.18 4.25
N ASN A 259 2.64 9.48 4.42
CA ASN A 259 3.32 10.56 3.70
C ASN A 259 4.81 10.69 4.01
N ARG A 260 5.31 10.09 5.11
CA ARG A 260 6.76 9.96 5.34
C ARG A 260 7.45 9.04 4.31
N PHE A 261 6.67 8.27 3.57
CA PHE A 261 7.13 7.33 2.55
C PHE A 261 6.67 7.73 1.15
N THR A 262 6.40 9.03 0.91
CA THR A 262 5.88 9.53 -0.39
C THR A 262 6.73 9.09 -1.58
N GLY A 263 8.06 9.06 -1.45
CA GLY A 263 8.96 8.59 -2.51
C GLY A 263 8.81 7.09 -2.83
N LEU A 264 8.49 6.27 -1.81
CA LEU A 264 8.26 4.83 -1.91
C LEU A 264 6.89 4.53 -2.49
N THR A 265 5.86 5.22 -2.00
CA THR A 265 4.46 5.01 -2.42
C THR A 265 4.19 5.60 -3.79
N GLY A 266 4.93 6.66 -4.17
CA GLY A 266 4.60 7.49 -5.33
C GLY A 266 3.33 8.32 -5.12
N ALA A 267 2.82 8.40 -3.90
CA ALA A 267 1.53 9.03 -3.64
C ALA A 267 1.56 9.84 -2.33
N GLN A 268 0.80 10.93 -2.32
CA GLN A 268 0.46 11.66 -1.11
C GLN A 268 -0.93 11.24 -0.64
N PHE A 269 -1.02 10.77 0.59
CA PHE A 269 -2.26 10.34 1.21
C PHE A 269 -2.99 11.52 1.86
N GLY A 270 -4.28 11.62 1.57
CA GLY A 270 -5.23 12.51 2.24
C GLY A 270 -6.31 11.72 2.96
N TRP A 271 -6.80 12.26 4.07
CA TRP A 271 -7.95 11.68 4.77
C TRP A 271 -9.24 12.39 4.34
N VAL A 272 -10.27 11.61 4.01
CA VAL A 272 -11.59 12.08 3.63
C VAL A 272 -12.65 11.39 4.50
N PRO A 273 -13.41 12.14 5.33
CA PRO A 273 -14.59 11.59 5.98
C PRO A 273 -15.71 11.40 4.96
N VAL A 274 -16.40 10.27 5.04
CA VAL A 274 -17.56 9.95 4.20
C VAL A 274 -18.84 10.40 4.89
N ASP A 275 -19.74 11.01 4.12
CA ASP A 275 -21.11 11.25 4.48
C ASP A 275 -22.00 10.19 3.84
N GLY A 276 -22.48 9.23 4.66
CA GLY A 276 -23.28 8.11 4.19
C GLY A 276 -24.64 8.52 3.61
N ASP A 277 -25.12 9.72 3.95
CA ASP A 277 -26.37 10.28 3.42
C ASP A 277 -26.16 10.95 2.04
N ASN A 278 -24.91 11.09 1.59
CA ASN A 278 -24.54 11.66 0.30
C ASN A 278 -24.02 10.56 -0.65
N PRO A 279 -24.90 9.94 -1.46
CA PRO A 279 -24.52 8.83 -2.34
C PRO A 279 -23.48 9.24 -3.39
N VAL A 280 -23.49 10.49 -3.84
CA VAL A 280 -22.50 11.02 -4.79
C VAL A 280 -21.12 11.09 -4.14
N GLN A 281 -21.01 11.60 -2.91
CA GLN A 281 -19.73 11.64 -2.20
C GLN A 281 -19.21 10.22 -1.89
N LEU A 282 -20.11 9.32 -1.46
CA LEU A 282 -19.79 7.92 -1.21
C LEU A 282 -19.20 7.25 -2.45
N ARG A 283 -19.84 7.40 -3.61
CA ARG A 283 -19.34 6.87 -4.89
C ARG A 283 -17.96 7.44 -5.22
N ARG A 284 -17.76 8.76 -5.14
CA ARG A 284 -16.46 9.40 -5.39
C ARG A 284 -15.35 8.86 -4.47
N CYS A 285 -15.67 8.54 -3.21
CA CYS A 285 -14.70 7.94 -2.29
C CYS A 285 -14.34 6.51 -2.70
N LEU A 286 -15.33 5.71 -3.13
CA LEU A 286 -15.09 4.36 -3.65
C LEU A 286 -14.27 4.38 -4.95
N ASP A 287 -14.56 5.32 -5.85
CA ASP A 287 -13.80 5.47 -7.10
C ASP A 287 -12.34 5.86 -6.82
N ALA A 288 -12.08 6.68 -5.79
CA ALA A 288 -10.72 6.99 -5.35
C ALA A 288 -10.00 5.76 -4.77
N VAL A 289 -10.71 4.92 -4.01
CA VAL A 289 -10.19 3.64 -3.51
C VAL A 289 -9.80 2.73 -4.68
N LEU A 290 -10.72 2.55 -5.64
CA LEU A 290 -10.51 1.74 -6.84
C LEU A 290 -9.34 2.26 -7.68
N ARG A 291 -9.27 3.57 -7.92
CA ARG A 291 -8.16 4.21 -8.63
C ARG A 291 -6.82 3.94 -7.93
N GLY A 292 -6.77 4.07 -6.61
CA GLY A 292 -5.57 3.80 -5.83
C GLY A 292 -5.09 2.35 -5.97
N VAL A 293 -5.99 1.39 -5.76
CA VAL A 293 -5.62 -0.04 -5.83
C VAL A 293 -5.30 -0.49 -7.27
N SER A 294 -5.96 0.08 -8.29
CA SER A 294 -5.61 -0.15 -9.70
C SER A 294 -4.24 0.45 -10.07
N ALA A 295 -3.80 1.50 -9.37
CA ALA A 295 -2.44 2.02 -9.47
C ALA A 295 -1.41 1.17 -8.67
N GLY A 296 -1.85 0.09 -8.03
CA GLY A 296 -1.02 -0.74 -7.16
C GLY A 296 -0.67 -0.07 -5.84
N VAL A 297 -1.42 0.96 -5.42
CA VAL A 297 -1.25 1.64 -4.13
C VAL A 297 -2.38 1.21 -3.19
N PRO A 298 -2.11 0.38 -2.17
CA PRO A 298 -3.13 -0.02 -1.20
C PRO A 298 -3.73 1.17 -0.47
N VAL A 299 -5.04 1.11 -0.18
CA VAL A 299 -5.81 2.23 0.36
C VAL A 299 -6.42 1.84 1.71
N PRO A 300 -6.06 2.50 2.83
CA PRO A 300 -6.74 2.28 4.10
C PRO A 300 -8.18 2.82 4.06
N VAL A 301 -9.11 1.97 4.50
CA VAL A 301 -10.56 2.25 4.50
C VAL A 301 -11.08 2.06 5.93
N TYR A 302 -11.73 3.06 6.48
CA TYR A 302 -12.30 3.01 7.82
C TYR A 302 -13.78 2.67 7.75
N ILE A 303 -14.19 1.70 8.56
CA ILE A 303 -15.56 1.22 8.65
C ILE A 303 -16.10 1.32 10.08
N GLY A 304 -17.42 1.39 10.18
CA GLY A 304 -18.12 1.58 11.43
C GLY A 304 -19.65 1.53 11.31
N ARG A 305 -20.30 2.42 12.07
CA ARG A 305 -21.75 2.66 12.08
C ARG A 305 -22.07 4.15 12.14
N THR A 306 -21.34 4.89 12.97
CA THR A 306 -21.46 6.37 13.09
C THR A 306 -20.11 7.09 13.15
N VAL A 307 -19.02 6.32 13.27
CA VAL A 307 -17.68 6.75 13.66
C VAL A 307 -16.66 5.71 13.21
N ASP A 308 -15.41 6.11 13.02
CA ASP A 308 -14.31 5.22 12.66
C ASP A 308 -14.08 4.20 13.79
N ARG A 309 -14.31 2.91 13.52
CA ARG A 309 -14.18 1.83 14.52
C ARG A 309 -13.11 0.83 14.16
N HIS A 310 -12.98 0.55 12.87
CA HIS A 310 -12.04 -0.41 12.32
C HIS A 310 -11.45 0.13 11.03
N VAL A 311 -10.21 -0.23 10.75
CA VAL A 311 -9.58 0.09 9.46
C VAL A 311 -9.12 -1.18 8.80
N VAL A 312 -9.49 -1.29 7.53
CA VAL A 312 -9.14 -2.38 6.63
C VAL A 312 -8.25 -1.83 5.51
N LEU A 313 -7.56 -2.70 4.79
CA LEU A 313 -6.70 -2.30 3.69
C LEU A 313 -7.29 -2.79 2.37
N ALA A 314 -7.80 -1.88 1.54
CA ALA A 314 -8.12 -2.21 0.16
C ALA A 314 -6.80 -2.45 -0.59
N ILE A 315 -6.67 -3.64 -1.18
CA ILE A 315 -5.44 -4.07 -1.84
C ILE A 315 -5.62 -4.29 -3.34
N GLY A 316 -6.86 -4.40 -3.83
CA GLY A 316 -7.16 -4.65 -5.23
C GLY A 316 -8.65 -4.53 -5.53
N SER A 317 -9.03 -4.88 -6.75
CA SER A 317 -10.41 -5.06 -7.18
C SER A 317 -10.54 -6.37 -7.97
N ARG A 318 -11.73 -6.97 -7.94
CA ARG A 318 -12.07 -8.19 -8.69
C ARG A 318 -13.52 -8.07 -9.16
N GLY A 319 -13.70 -7.86 -10.46
CA GLY A 319 -15.01 -7.49 -10.99
C GLY A 319 -15.57 -6.26 -10.26
N GLU A 320 -16.83 -6.33 -9.85
CA GLU A 320 -17.53 -5.29 -9.08
C GLU A 320 -17.28 -5.36 -7.57
N ALA A 321 -16.15 -5.91 -7.13
CA ALA A 321 -15.79 -6.02 -5.72
C ALA A 321 -14.44 -5.37 -5.40
N VAL A 322 -14.36 -4.78 -4.21
CA VAL A 322 -13.10 -4.33 -3.61
C VAL A 322 -12.49 -5.52 -2.86
N VAL A 323 -11.23 -5.86 -3.18
CA VAL A 323 -10.47 -6.88 -2.46
C VAL A 323 -9.82 -6.22 -1.25
N VAL A 324 -10.21 -6.66 -0.06
CA VAL A 324 -9.86 -6.03 1.20
C VAL A 324 -9.17 -7.02 2.13
N TYR A 325 -8.09 -6.58 2.76
CA TYR A 325 -7.49 -7.27 3.88
C TYR A 325 -8.07 -6.73 5.20
N ASP A 326 -8.67 -7.64 5.99
CA ASP A 326 -9.14 -7.40 7.35
C ASP A 326 -8.06 -7.81 8.37
N PRO A 327 -7.43 -6.86 9.09
CA PRO A 327 -6.45 -7.17 10.12
C PRO A 327 -7.04 -7.86 11.36
N ALA A 328 -8.35 -7.75 11.63
CA ALA A 328 -8.96 -8.36 12.81
C ALA A 328 -9.04 -9.88 12.67
N ALA A 329 -9.57 -10.35 11.53
CA ALA A 329 -9.57 -11.77 11.17
C ALA A 329 -8.23 -12.25 10.57
N GLY A 330 -7.40 -11.31 10.10
CA GLY A 330 -6.23 -11.59 9.28
C GLY A 330 -6.60 -12.20 7.93
N ALA A 331 -7.72 -11.78 7.34
CA ALA A 331 -8.31 -12.43 6.17
C ALA A 331 -8.35 -11.47 4.97
N ILE A 332 -8.37 -12.03 3.77
CA ILE A 332 -8.70 -11.30 2.55
C ILE A 332 -10.15 -11.62 2.22
N VAL A 333 -10.94 -10.59 1.93
CA VAL A 333 -12.36 -10.68 1.61
C VAL A 333 -12.65 -9.82 0.40
N ASP A 334 -13.57 -10.29 -0.44
CA ASP A 334 -14.11 -9.49 -1.53
C ASP A 334 -15.42 -8.89 -1.06
N VAL A 335 -15.53 -7.57 -1.12
CA VAL A 335 -16.75 -6.87 -0.75
C VAL A 335 -17.32 -6.20 -2.00
N PRO A 336 -18.51 -6.62 -2.49
CA PRO A 336 -19.17 -6.00 -3.63
C PRO A 336 -19.36 -4.49 -3.44
N LEU A 337 -19.20 -3.71 -4.51
CA LEU A 337 -19.44 -2.25 -4.50
C LEU A 337 -20.83 -1.90 -3.98
N ALA A 338 -21.85 -2.67 -4.37
CA ALA A 338 -23.22 -2.49 -3.90
C ALA A 338 -23.38 -2.64 -2.37
N ASP A 339 -22.52 -3.43 -1.71
CA ASP A 339 -22.54 -3.58 -0.24
C ASP A 339 -21.83 -2.43 0.46
N TRP A 340 -20.81 -1.81 -0.15
CA TRP A 340 -20.26 -0.56 0.33
C TRP A 340 -21.29 0.57 0.28
N GLU A 341 -22.01 0.68 -0.83
CA GLU A 341 -23.00 1.73 -1.06
C GLU A 341 -24.21 1.60 -0.16
N ALA A 342 -24.65 0.37 0.09
CA ALA A 342 -25.82 0.12 0.91
C ALA A 342 -25.52 0.00 2.41
N GLY A 343 -24.26 0.17 2.82
CA GLY A 343 -23.85 0.02 4.22
C GLY A 343 -24.06 -1.40 4.74
N ARG A 344 -23.56 -2.40 4.01
CA ARG A 344 -23.61 -3.84 4.35
C ARG A 344 -22.23 -4.52 4.25
N VAL A 345 -21.16 -3.77 4.51
CA VAL A 345 -19.77 -4.25 4.36
C VAL A 345 -19.51 -5.51 5.20
N GLY A 346 -20.07 -5.61 6.41
CA GLY A 346 -20.04 -6.83 7.23
C GLY A 346 -18.67 -7.27 7.74
N ILE A 347 -17.62 -6.44 7.67
CA ILE A 347 -16.28 -6.80 8.13
C ILE A 347 -16.14 -6.48 9.62
N ALA A 348 -15.75 -7.50 10.41
CA ALA A 348 -15.59 -7.38 11.86
C ALA A 348 -16.84 -6.81 12.58
N GLY A 349 -18.04 -7.02 12.01
CA GLY A 349 -19.32 -6.54 12.54
C GLY A 349 -19.66 -5.08 12.21
N TRP A 350 -18.88 -4.45 11.31
CA TRP A 350 -19.08 -3.07 10.86
C TRP A 350 -19.55 -3.04 9.41
N ASP A 351 -20.52 -2.16 9.15
CA ASP A 351 -21.31 -2.22 7.93
C ASP A 351 -21.15 -0.97 7.05
N HIS A 352 -20.76 0.16 7.64
CA HIS A 352 -20.72 1.45 6.94
C HIS A 352 -19.30 1.91 6.65
N LEU A 353 -19.09 2.49 5.46
CA LEU A 353 -17.90 3.28 5.14
C LEU A 353 -17.95 4.62 5.89
N GLU A 354 -16.92 4.91 6.68
CA GLU A 354 -16.87 6.09 7.55
C GLU A 354 -15.85 7.13 7.08
N SER A 355 -14.71 6.66 6.62
CA SER A 355 -13.67 7.50 6.04
C SER A 355 -12.69 6.70 5.19
N VAL A 356 -11.98 7.39 4.32
CA VAL A 356 -10.94 6.81 3.47
C VAL A 356 -9.63 7.59 3.62
N VAL A 357 -8.50 6.90 3.52
CA VAL A 357 -7.17 7.51 3.44
C VAL A 357 -6.64 7.29 2.03
N VAL A 358 -7.02 8.19 1.13
CA VAL A 358 -6.88 8.03 -0.32
C VAL A 358 -5.54 8.55 -0.84
N PRO A 359 -4.91 7.85 -1.80
CA PRO A 359 -3.70 8.33 -2.45
C PRO A 359 -4.02 9.31 -3.58
N ARG A 360 -3.44 10.51 -3.51
CA ARG A 360 -3.18 11.36 -4.68
C ARG A 360 -1.89 10.89 -5.32
N LEU A 361 -2.04 10.20 -6.46
CA LEU A 361 -0.91 9.71 -7.25
C LEU A 361 -0.10 10.91 -7.74
N LEU A 362 1.22 10.85 -7.55
CA LEU A 362 2.11 11.91 -8.00
C LEU A 362 2.41 11.76 -9.49
N ALA A 363 2.47 12.89 -10.17
CA ALA A 363 2.89 12.96 -11.56
C ALA A 363 4.42 13.02 -11.68
N HIS A 364 4.97 12.57 -12.81
CA HIS A 364 6.40 12.59 -13.15
C HIS A 364 7.14 13.91 -12.79
N GLN A 365 6.47 15.07 -12.89
CA GLN A 365 7.07 16.38 -12.60
C GLN A 365 7.17 16.70 -11.09
N GLU A 366 6.36 16.07 -10.24
CA GLU A 366 6.30 16.36 -8.80
C GLU A 366 7.38 15.62 -7.99
N PHE A 367 8.20 14.80 -8.64
CA PHE A 367 9.33 14.08 -8.03
C PHE A 367 10.68 14.80 -8.19
N ARG A 368 10.72 15.96 -8.86
CA ARG A 368 11.95 16.73 -9.12
C ARG A 368 12.28 17.71 -8.01
#